data_AF-A0A2U8HHF1-F1
#
_entry.id   AF-A0A2U8HHF1-F1
#
_cell.length_a   1.000
_cell.length_b   1.000
_cell.length_c   1.000
_cell.angle_alpha   90.00
_cell.angle_beta   90.00
_cell.angle_gamma   90.00
#
_symmetry.space_group_name_H-M   'P 1'
#
loop_
_entity.id
_entity.type
_entity.pdbx_description
1 polymer ?
#
loop_
_entity_poly.entity_id
_entity_poly.type
_entity_poly.pdbx_seq_one_letter_code
_entity_poly.pdbx_strand_id
1 'polypeptide(L)'
;MEANGFLKDLIKEFDDAKGWVGFDRKDDFRYGRDLSSEIAALLFKAIFKAAQVNTKEFRMWDVQRNTVWALTENLGVRDTEVMKMVRRKLRRMIWDEVVRMDDFPNYKGAAYIRFCLNVLGFYDESVHRNDTLERDSWPLAKVVGGWVKKNYQTIAISHPPVAEAMLPANIEYDRDAQTLVRTHDDTLTGVPRLKTFTLDPPRDSA
;
A
#
# COMPACT_ATOMS: atom_id res chain seq x y z
N MET A 1 13.47 -12.61 12.56
CA MET A 1 14.69 -12.47 11.72
C MET A 1 14.89 -13.70 10.84
N GLU A 2 14.72 -14.91 11.37
CA GLU A 2 14.90 -16.18 10.64
C GLU A 2 13.97 -16.38 9.44
N ALA A 3 12.67 -16.05 9.56
CA ALA A 3 11.73 -16.20 8.44
C ALA A 3 12.09 -15.34 7.22
N ASN A 4 12.63 -14.14 7.44
CA ASN A 4 13.06 -13.25 6.36
C ASN A 4 14.33 -13.79 5.68
N GLY A 5 15.21 -14.45 6.46
CA GLY A 5 16.37 -15.16 5.93
C GLY A 5 15.95 -16.33 5.03
N PHE A 6 15.03 -17.17 5.52
CA PHE A 6 14.49 -18.29 4.75
C PHE A 6 13.88 -17.86 3.41
N LEU A 7 13.00 -16.84 3.42
CA LEU A 7 12.38 -16.35 2.18
C LEU A 7 13.42 -15.79 1.21
N LYS A 8 14.44 -15.10 1.74
CA LYS A 8 15.53 -14.54 0.93
C LYS A 8 16.31 -15.64 0.24
N ASP A 9 16.73 -16.65 0.99
CA ASP A 9 17.55 -17.75 0.46
C ASP A 9 16.73 -18.57 -0.55
N LEU A 10 15.46 -18.85 -0.25
CA LEU A 10 14.54 -19.50 -1.18
C LEU A 10 14.42 -18.75 -2.51
N ILE A 11 14.21 -17.43 -2.47
CA ILE A 11 14.09 -16.62 -3.70
C ILE A 11 15.37 -16.68 -4.52
N LYS A 12 16.55 -16.64 -3.88
CA LYS A 12 17.84 -16.71 -4.57
C LYS A 12 18.03 -18.03 -5.28
N GLU A 13 17.82 -19.15 -4.58
CA GLU A 13 17.98 -20.49 -5.17
C GLU A 13 17.06 -20.70 -6.38
N PHE A 14 15.82 -20.18 -6.34
CA PHE A 14 14.89 -20.26 -7.46
C PHE A 14 15.29 -19.36 -8.65
N ASP A 15 15.81 -18.16 -8.38
CA ASP A 15 16.28 -17.26 -9.44
C ASP A 15 17.55 -17.83 -10.11
N ASP A 16 18.48 -18.37 -9.32
CA ASP A 16 19.72 -19.00 -9.78
C ASP A 16 19.46 -20.29 -10.59
N ALA A 17 18.42 -21.04 -10.25
CA ALA A 17 18.00 -22.23 -11.00
C ALA A 17 17.52 -21.91 -12.42
N LYS A 18 17.25 -20.63 -12.76
CA LYS A 18 16.79 -20.12 -14.08
C LYS A 18 15.57 -20.82 -14.69
N GLY A 19 14.97 -21.75 -13.97
CA GLY A 19 13.74 -22.44 -14.35
C GLY A 19 12.61 -21.82 -13.57
N TRP A 20 11.50 -21.53 -14.26
CA TRP A 20 10.18 -21.24 -13.69
C TRP A 20 9.76 -19.77 -13.49
N VAL A 21 10.59 -18.77 -13.84
CA VAL A 21 10.09 -17.38 -13.98
C VAL A 21 9.65 -17.13 -15.42
N GLY A 22 8.72 -17.95 -15.89
CA GLY A 22 8.10 -17.78 -17.21
C GLY A 22 7.10 -16.62 -17.17
N PHE A 23 7.41 -15.54 -17.87
CA PHE A 23 6.47 -14.46 -18.09
C PHE A 23 5.51 -14.83 -19.23
N ASP A 24 4.26 -15.14 -18.91
CA ASP A 24 3.18 -15.04 -19.91
C ASP A 24 2.40 -13.74 -19.68
N ARG A 25 2.30 -12.90 -20.72
CA ARG A 25 1.42 -11.71 -20.68
C ARG A 25 -0.05 -12.07 -20.51
N LYS A 26 -0.42 -13.31 -20.85
CA LYS A 26 -1.76 -13.87 -20.73
C LYS A 26 -2.00 -14.57 -19.39
N ASP A 27 -0.95 -14.79 -18.59
CA ASP A 27 -1.15 -15.34 -17.26
C ASP A 27 -2.02 -14.39 -16.47
N ASP A 28 -3.06 -14.96 -15.88
CA ASP A 28 -3.86 -14.25 -14.92
C ASP A 28 -2.94 -13.80 -13.77
N PHE A 29 -2.60 -12.51 -13.76
CA PHE A 29 -1.73 -11.89 -12.78
C PHE A 29 -2.21 -12.12 -11.33
N ARG A 30 -3.46 -12.57 -11.16
CA ARG A 30 -4.12 -12.76 -9.87
C ARG A 30 -3.73 -14.06 -9.17
N TYR A 31 -3.63 -15.18 -9.89
CA TYR A 31 -3.60 -16.53 -9.28
C TYR A 31 -2.85 -17.58 -10.12
N GLY A 32 -1.53 -17.45 -10.21
CA GLY A 32 -0.68 -18.55 -10.67
C GLY A 32 -0.37 -19.55 -9.55
N ARG A 33 0.13 -20.74 -9.91
CA ARG A 33 0.71 -21.72 -8.96
C ARG A 33 2.24 -21.64 -8.91
N ASP A 34 2.81 -20.63 -9.55
CA ASP A 34 4.25 -20.36 -9.51
C ASP A 34 4.64 -19.71 -8.18
N LEU A 35 5.92 -19.80 -7.84
CA LEU A 35 6.45 -19.28 -6.58
C LEU A 35 6.15 -17.78 -6.39
N SER A 36 6.23 -16.97 -7.44
CA SER A 36 5.98 -15.54 -7.34
C SER A 36 4.51 -15.22 -7.02
N SER A 37 3.58 -16.01 -7.56
CA SER A 37 2.15 -15.91 -7.25
C SER A 37 1.84 -16.31 -5.81
N GLU A 38 2.42 -17.41 -5.32
CA GLU A 38 2.21 -17.85 -3.94
C GLU A 38 2.76 -16.84 -2.92
N ILE A 39 3.98 -16.33 -3.14
CA ILE A 39 4.57 -15.28 -2.30
C ILE A 39 3.72 -14.00 -2.34
N ALA A 40 3.28 -13.56 -3.54
CA ALA A 40 2.44 -12.38 -3.67
C ALA A 40 1.10 -12.54 -2.92
N ALA A 41 0.46 -13.71 -3.01
CA ALA A 41 -0.78 -14.00 -2.32
C ALA A 41 -0.62 -14.01 -0.79
N LEU A 42 0.50 -14.55 -0.28
CA LEU A 42 0.83 -14.52 1.14
C LEU A 42 1.06 -13.08 1.63
N LEU A 43 1.86 -12.29 0.90
CA LEU A 43 2.11 -10.88 1.23
C LEU A 43 0.82 -10.06 1.20
N PHE A 44 -0.05 -10.29 0.21
CA PHE A 44 -1.35 -9.63 0.12
C PHE A 44 -2.22 -9.90 1.37
N LYS A 45 -2.30 -11.16 1.81
CA LYS A 45 -3.00 -11.53 3.06
C LYS A 45 -2.34 -10.92 4.30
N ALA A 46 -1.00 -10.92 4.35
CA ALA A 46 -0.24 -10.34 5.46
C ALA A 46 -0.48 -8.83 5.56
N ILE A 47 -0.48 -8.11 4.43
CA ILE A 47 -0.81 -6.68 4.34
C ILE A 47 -2.20 -6.42 4.88
N PHE A 48 -3.21 -7.21 4.48
CA PHE A 48 -4.57 -7.03 5.00
C PHE A 48 -4.66 -7.18 6.53
N LYS A 49 -3.93 -8.14 7.10
CA LYS A 49 -3.87 -8.33 8.55
C LYS A 49 -3.09 -7.21 9.24
N ALA A 50 -1.98 -6.78 8.66
CA ALA A 50 -1.18 -5.66 9.17
C ALA A 50 -1.94 -4.33 9.15
N ALA A 51 -2.78 -4.13 8.13
CA ALA A 51 -3.65 -2.95 8.02
C ALA A 51 -4.66 -2.81 9.17
N GLN A 52 -4.95 -3.90 9.89
CA GLN A 52 -5.82 -3.86 11.07
C GLN A 52 -5.13 -3.24 12.29
N VAL A 53 -3.79 -3.21 12.31
CA VAL A 53 -3.03 -2.50 13.34
C VAL A 53 -3.11 -1.01 13.05
N ASN A 54 -4.01 -0.30 13.74
CA ASN A 54 -4.28 1.12 13.53
C ASN A 54 -4.15 1.89 14.84
N THR A 55 -2.92 2.22 15.22
CA THR A 55 -2.59 2.92 16.46
C THR A 55 -1.91 4.25 16.13
N LYS A 56 -2.10 5.28 16.97
CA LYS A 56 -1.39 6.57 16.81
C LYS A 56 0.12 6.43 17.04
N GLU A 57 0.54 5.42 17.79
CA GLU A 57 1.93 5.12 18.08
C GLU A 57 2.71 4.57 16.87
N PHE A 58 4.04 4.66 16.96
CA PHE A 58 4.98 4.11 15.97
C PHE A 58 4.76 2.62 15.64
N ARG A 59 4.07 1.87 16.51
CA ARG A 59 3.75 0.45 16.31
C ARG A 59 3.03 0.17 14.98
N MET A 60 2.12 1.05 14.55
CA MET A 60 1.45 0.90 13.26
C MET A 60 2.45 0.95 12.10
N TRP A 61 3.38 1.91 12.14
CA TRP A 61 4.46 2.02 11.17
C TRP A 61 5.37 0.80 11.21
N ASP A 62 5.80 0.36 12.40
CA ASP A 62 6.70 -0.77 12.55
C ASP A 62 6.13 -2.08 11.99
N VAL A 63 4.86 -2.38 12.28
CA VAL A 63 4.20 -3.57 11.74
C VAL A 63 3.98 -3.45 10.23
N GLN A 64 3.43 -2.33 9.75
CA GLN A 64 3.04 -2.22 8.35
C GLN A 64 4.24 -2.00 7.42
N ARG A 65 5.14 -1.06 7.76
CA ARG A 65 6.32 -0.72 6.96
C ARG A 65 7.47 -1.69 7.23
N ASN A 66 7.99 -1.73 8.46
CA ASN A 66 9.25 -2.42 8.74
C ASN A 66 9.12 -3.95 8.70
N THR A 67 7.99 -4.48 9.16
CA THR A 67 7.80 -5.94 9.23
C THR A 67 7.27 -6.52 7.92
N VAL A 68 6.25 -5.89 7.33
CA VAL A 68 5.50 -6.47 6.20
C VAL A 68 5.99 -5.90 4.87
N TRP A 69 5.98 -4.58 4.69
CA TRP A 69 6.32 -3.98 3.40
C TRP A 69 7.81 -4.08 3.05
N ALA A 70 8.70 -3.98 4.04
CA ALA A 70 10.16 -4.04 3.82
C ALA A 70 10.63 -5.36 3.19
N LEU A 71 9.83 -6.44 3.28
CA LEU A 71 10.08 -7.69 2.56
C LEU A 71 10.11 -7.50 1.05
N THR A 72 9.33 -6.55 0.53
CA THR A 72 9.26 -6.26 -0.90
C THR A 72 10.45 -5.45 -1.42
N GLU A 73 11.10 -4.71 -0.51
CA GLU A 73 12.20 -3.77 -0.77
C GLU A 73 13.57 -4.34 -0.30
N ASN A 74 13.60 -5.59 0.16
CA ASN A 74 14.80 -6.20 0.71
C ASN A 74 15.91 -6.30 -0.35
N LEU A 75 16.98 -5.52 -0.16
CA LEU A 75 18.11 -5.38 -1.08
C LEU A 75 18.73 -6.72 -1.51
N GLY A 76 18.66 -7.76 -0.66
CA GLY A 76 19.27 -9.05 -0.96
C GLY A 76 18.59 -9.88 -2.06
N VAL A 77 17.32 -9.56 -2.37
CA VAL A 77 16.50 -10.25 -3.40
C VAL A 77 15.73 -9.27 -4.27
N ARG A 78 15.87 -7.97 -4.06
CA ARG A 78 15.06 -6.96 -4.74
C ARG A 78 15.11 -7.07 -6.26
N ASP A 79 16.30 -7.29 -6.81
CA ASP A 79 16.57 -7.20 -8.24
C ASP A 79 16.45 -8.56 -8.97
N THR A 80 16.04 -9.62 -8.25
CA THR A 80 15.72 -10.94 -8.83
C THR A 80 14.45 -10.89 -9.68
N GLU A 81 14.34 -11.75 -10.68
CA GLU A 81 13.16 -11.79 -11.55
C GLU A 81 11.92 -12.27 -10.78
N VAL A 82 12.10 -13.22 -9.86
CA VAL A 82 11.04 -13.67 -8.93
C VAL A 82 10.46 -12.48 -8.16
N MET A 83 11.31 -11.66 -7.53
CA MET A 83 10.83 -10.59 -6.65
C MET A 83 10.21 -9.42 -7.43
N LYS A 84 10.73 -9.11 -8.62
CA LYS A 84 10.07 -8.16 -9.55
C LYS A 84 8.65 -8.63 -9.89
N MET A 85 8.46 -9.92 -10.14
CA MET A 85 7.15 -10.50 -10.44
C MET A 85 6.22 -10.46 -9.22
N VAL A 86 6.72 -10.84 -8.03
CA VAL A 86 5.98 -10.73 -6.77
C VAL A 86 5.46 -9.30 -6.58
N ARG A 87 6.33 -8.28 -6.68
CA ARG A 87 5.92 -6.87 -6.52
C ARG A 87 4.86 -6.48 -7.53
N ARG A 88 5.01 -6.87 -8.79
CA ARG A 88 4.03 -6.58 -9.85
C ARG A 88 2.65 -7.18 -9.55
N LYS A 89 2.60 -8.47 -9.20
CA LYS A 89 1.35 -9.18 -8.86
C LYS A 89 0.72 -8.58 -7.61
N LEU A 90 1.51 -8.34 -6.57
CA LEU A 90 1.05 -7.73 -5.33
C LEU A 90 0.39 -6.36 -5.55
N ARG A 91 1.04 -5.46 -6.30
CA ARG A 91 0.45 -4.14 -6.63
C ARG A 91 -0.88 -4.29 -7.37
N ARG A 92 -0.99 -5.26 -8.28
CA ARG A 92 -2.22 -5.51 -9.02
C ARG A 92 -3.34 -6.01 -8.12
N MET A 93 -3.05 -6.97 -7.24
CA MET A 93 -4.03 -7.50 -6.28
C MET A 93 -4.56 -6.40 -5.34
N ILE A 94 -3.68 -5.54 -4.84
CA ILE A 94 -4.07 -4.38 -4.01
C ILE A 94 -4.97 -3.44 -4.80
N TRP A 95 -4.55 -3.06 -6.01
CA TRP A 95 -5.31 -2.15 -6.87
C TRP A 95 -6.70 -2.70 -7.21
N ASP A 96 -6.81 -3.99 -7.52
CA ASP A 96 -8.10 -4.61 -7.85
C ASP A 96 -9.09 -4.55 -6.66
N GLU A 97 -8.62 -4.67 -5.42
CA GLU A 97 -9.51 -4.49 -4.25
C GLU A 97 -9.91 -3.02 -4.01
N VAL A 98 -9.04 -2.07 -4.36
CA VAL A 98 -9.37 -0.64 -4.28
C VAL A 98 -10.42 -0.28 -5.32
N VAL A 99 -10.25 -0.70 -6.57
CA VAL A 99 -11.20 -0.38 -7.66
C VAL A 99 -12.57 -1.02 -7.43
N ARG A 100 -12.66 -2.16 -6.76
CA ARG A 100 -13.97 -2.74 -6.36
C ARG A 100 -14.81 -1.80 -5.48
N MET A 101 -14.20 -0.82 -4.83
CA MET A 101 -14.93 0.20 -4.07
C MET A 101 -15.64 1.23 -4.96
N ASP A 102 -15.35 1.28 -6.27
CA ASP A 102 -16.12 2.08 -7.23
C ASP A 102 -17.55 1.54 -7.35
N ASP A 103 -17.73 0.22 -7.30
CA ASP A 103 -19.04 -0.42 -7.35
C ASP A 103 -19.67 -0.56 -5.96
N PHE A 104 -18.88 -0.97 -4.96
CA PHE A 104 -19.36 -1.21 -3.60
C PHE A 104 -18.31 -0.84 -2.55
N PRO A 105 -18.45 0.32 -1.86
CA PRO A 105 -17.59 0.69 -0.75
C PRO A 105 -17.56 -0.39 0.32
N ASN A 106 -16.36 -0.86 0.67
CA ASN A 106 -16.21 -2.02 1.56
C ASN A 106 -14.97 -1.89 2.47
N TYR A 107 -15.03 -2.55 3.64
CA TYR A 107 -13.96 -2.52 4.64
C TYR A 107 -12.65 -3.16 4.19
N LYS A 108 -12.71 -4.08 3.21
CA LYS A 108 -11.51 -4.77 2.71
C LYS A 108 -10.65 -3.84 1.87
N GLY A 109 -11.24 -3.15 0.91
CA GLY A 109 -10.57 -2.10 0.14
C GLY A 109 -10.11 -0.96 1.04
N ALA A 110 -10.94 -0.55 2.01
CA ALA A 110 -10.58 0.47 2.98
C ALA A 110 -9.30 0.12 3.77
N ALA A 111 -9.16 -1.13 4.21
CA ALA A 111 -7.95 -1.60 4.89
C ALA A 111 -6.69 -1.51 3.99
N TYR A 112 -6.81 -1.84 2.69
CA TYR A 112 -5.68 -1.69 1.76
C TYR A 112 -5.31 -0.23 1.51
N ILE A 113 -6.31 0.66 1.39
CA ILE A 113 -6.07 2.10 1.30
C ILE A 113 -5.37 2.60 2.56
N ARG A 114 -5.84 2.23 3.75
CA ARG A 114 -5.20 2.59 5.03
C ARG A 114 -3.72 2.21 5.03
N PHE A 115 -3.43 0.96 4.69
CA PHE A 115 -2.06 0.49 4.61
C PHE A 115 -1.23 1.33 3.63
N CYS A 116 -1.74 1.58 2.42
CA CYS A 116 -1.04 2.37 1.41
C CYS A 116 -0.79 3.82 1.87
N LEU A 117 -1.78 4.48 2.48
CA LEU A 117 -1.63 5.85 2.98
C LEU A 117 -0.60 5.93 4.10
N ASN A 118 -0.55 4.92 4.97
CA ASN A 118 0.44 4.88 6.04
C ASN A 118 1.85 4.63 5.50
N VAL A 119 2.02 3.58 4.68
CA VAL A 119 3.33 3.04 4.23
C VAL A 119 3.90 3.80 3.04
N LEU A 120 3.07 4.15 2.06
CA LEU A 120 3.48 4.82 0.81
C LEU A 120 3.30 6.35 0.91
N GLY A 121 2.50 6.81 1.87
CA GLY A 121 2.25 8.24 2.07
C GLY A 121 1.33 8.86 1.02
N PHE A 122 1.17 10.18 1.13
CA PHE A 122 0.48 10.99 0.13
C PHE A 122 1.39 11.17 -1.09
N TYR A 123 1.04 10.49 -2.19
CA TYR A 123 1.80 10.56 -3.42
C TYR A 123 1.82 11.98 -3.98
N ASP A 124 3.02 12.48 -4.23
CA ASP A 124 3.30 13.75 -4.89
C ASP A 124 4.53 13.54 -5.76
N GLU A 125 4.38 13.68 -7.07
CA GLU A 125 5.44 13.41 -8.04
C GLU A 125 6.67 14.32 -7.86
N SER A 126 6.48 15.54 -7.36
CA SER A 126 7.57 16.49 -7.11
C SER A 126 8.40 16.12 -5.87
N VAL A 127 7.73 15.60 -4.83
CA VAL A 127 8.36 15.19 -3.57
C VAL A 127 8.96 13.79 -3.68
N HIS A 128 8.26 12.85 -4.31
CA HIS A 128 8.65 11.44 -4.36
C HIS A 128 9.92 11.20 -5.18
N ARG A 129 10.25 12.07 -6.14
CA ARG A 129 11.52 11.98 -6.87
C ARG A 129 12.75 12.16 -5.98
N ASN A 130 12.58 12.81 -4.84
CA ASN A 130 13.64 13.10 -3.86
C ASN A 130 13.46 12.33 -2.54
N ASP A 131 12.44 11.46 -2.44
CA ASP A 131 12.12 10.70 -1.23
C ASP A 131 12.80 9.32 -1.25
N THR A 132 12.90 8.74 -0.06
CA THR A 132 13.35 7.38 0.23
C THR A 132 12.38 6.29 -0.25
N LEU A 133 11.16 6.64 -0.69
CA LEU A 133 10.23 5.67 -1.25
C LEU A 133 10.82 5.04 -2.51
N GLU A 134 10.97 3.72 -2.49
CA GLU A 134 11.53 2.99 -3.62
C GLU A 134 10.71 3.23 -4.90
N ARG A 135 11.40 3.43 -6.03
CA ARG A 135 10.78 3.69 -7.33
C ARG A 135 9.74 2.63 -7.71
N ASP A 136 9.92 1.38 -7.29
CA ASP A 136 9.00 0.27 -7.54
C ASP A 136 7.68 0.38 -6.77
N SER A 137 7.63 1.18 -5.71
CA SER A 137 6.44 1.44 -4.91
C SER A 137 5.61 2.61 -5.46
N TRP A 138 6.22 3.48 -6.30
CA TRP A 138 5.57 4.67 -6.86
C TRP A 138 4.31 4.37 -7.68
N PRO A 139 4.26 3.34 -8.55
CA PRO A 139 3.07 3.08 -9.34
C PRO A 139 1.84 2.82 -8.45
N LEU A 140 2.00 2.07 -7.36
CA LEU A 140 0.91 1.79 -6.43
C LEU A 140 0.51 3.06 -5.65
N ALA A 141 1.49 3.80 -5.13
CA ALA A 141 1.26 5.05 -4.42
C ALA A 141 0.47 6.05 -5.29
N LYS A 142 0.87 6.19 -6.56
CA LYS A 142 0.23 7.07 -7.54
C LYS A 142 -1.23 6.68 -7.81
N VAL A 143 -1.50 5.41 -8.11
CA VAL A 143 -2.87 4.98 -8.45
C VAL A 143 -3.79 5.00 -7.23
N VAL A 144 -3.32 4.56 -6.05
CA VAL A 144 -4.13 4.59 -4.83
C VAL A 144 -4.35 6.02 -4.36
N GLY A 145 -3.31 6.85 -4.32
CA GLY A 145 -3.42 8.26 -3.96
C GLY A 145 -4.38 9.01 -4.91
N GLY A 146 -4.25 8.79 -6.22
CA GLY A 146 -5.17 9.36 -7.21
C GLY A 146 -6.61 8.88 -7.03
N TRP A 147 -6.82 7.61 -6.67
CA TRP A 147 -8.16 7.09 -6.38
C TRP A 147 -8.76 7.68 -5.11
N VAL A 148 -7.98 7.76 -4.01
CA VAL A 148 -8.41 8.39 -2.75
C VAL A 148 -8.78 9.85 -2.98
N LYS A 149 -7.93 10.60 -3.69
CA LYS A 149 -8.18 12.00 -4.04
C LYS A 149 -9.56 12.20 -4.67
N LYS A 150 -9.93 11.31 -5.60
CA LYS A 150 -11.15 11.40 -6.41
C LYS A 150 -12.41 10.82 -5.76
N ASN A 151 -12.29 9.99 -4.73
CA ASN A 151 -13.40 9.18 -4.21
C ASN A 151 -13.66 9.36 -2.71
N TYR A 152 -12.66 9.82 -1.93
CA TYR A 152 -12.78 9.86 -0.47
C TYR A 152 -13.99 10.67 -0.02
N GLN A 153 -14.20 11.87 -0.57
CA GLN A 153 -15.33 12.73 -0.16
C GLN A 153 -16.69 12.08 -0.46
N THR A 154 -16.85 11.45 -1.63
CA THR A 154 -18.09 10.73 -1.99
C THR A 154 -18.36 9.57 -1.01
N ILE A 155 -17.33 8.83 -0.61
CA ILE A 155 -17.47 7.73 0.35
C ILE A 155 -17.71 8.28 1.77
N ALA A 156 -17.06 9.38 2.16
CA ALA A 156 -17.28 10.00 3.46
C ALA A 156 -18.72 10.51 3.64
N ILE A 157 -19.38 10.92 2.55
CA ILE A 157 -20.78 11.32 2.56
C ILE A 157 -21.71 10.10 2.54
N SER A 158 -21.48 9.15 1.64
CA SER A 158 -22.41 8.02 1.43
C SER A 158 -22.24 6.87 2.43
N HIS A 159 -21.01 6.59 2.85
CA HIS A 159 -20.64 5.47 3.74
C HIS A 159 -19.57 5.91 4.77
N PRO A 160 -19.90 6.80 5.72
CA PRO A 160 -18.92 7.38 6.66
C PRO A 160 -18.05 6.33 7.39
N PRO A 161 -18.59 5.20 7.92
CA PRO A 161 -17.77 4.20 8.60
C PRO A 161 -16.70 3.56 7.69
N VAL A 162 -16.97 3.46 6.39
CA VAL A 162 -16.00 2.94 5.41
C VAL A 162 -14.90 3.98 5.15
N ALA A 163 -15.27 5.27 5.05
CA ALA A 163 -14.29 6.34 4.91
C ALA A 163 -13.37 6.47 6.14
N GLU A 164 -13.90 6.32 7.35
CA GLU A 164 -13.10 6.24 8.58
C GLU A 164 -12.18 5.01 8.56
N ALA A 165 -12.67 3.87 8.07
CA ALA A 165 -11.88 2.66 7.91
C ALA A 165 -10.71 2.82 6.91
N MET A 166 -10.77 3.78 5.98
CA MET A 166 -9.69 4.07 5.04
C MET A 166 -8.51 4.82 5.68
N LEU A 167 -8.72 5.51 6.80
CA LEU A 167 -7.69 6.40 7.35
C LEU A 167 -6.80 5.68 8.38
N PRO A 168 -5.47 5.84 8.28
CA PRO A 168 -4.54 5.57 9.37
C PRO A 168 -4.83 6.47 10.58
N ALA A 169 -4.52 6.00 11.78
CA ALA A 169 -4.82 6.71 13.04
C ALA A 169 -4.13 8.08 13.18
N ASN A 170 -3.09 8.34 12.38
CA ASN A 170 -2.36 9.62 12.30
C ASN A 170 -2.77 10.49 11.10
N ILE A 171 -3.85 10.12 10.39
CA ILE A 171 -4.44 10.89 9.31
C ILE A 171 -5.87 11.23 9.67
N GLU A 172 -6.21 12.50 9.59
CA GLU A 172 -7.54 13.03 9.86
C GLU A 172 -8.11 13.70 8.61
N TYR A 173 -9.44 13.71 8.49
CA TYR A 173 -10.12 14.38 7.40
C TYR A 173 -10.65 15.74 7.86
N ASP A 174 -10.14 16.81 7.24
CA ASP A 174 -10.66 18.17 7.39
C ASP A 174 -11.72 18.41 6.32
N ARG A 175 -12.98 18.47 6.77
CA ARG A 175 -14.15 18.65 5.90
C ARG A 175 -14.22 20.05 5.30
N ASP A 176 -13.82 21.07 6.05
CA ASP A 176 -13.94 22.47 5.65
C ASP A 176 -12.86 22.80 4.62
N ALA A 177 -11.64 22.32 4.84
CA ALA A 177 -10.53 22.47 3.90
C ALA A 177 -10.56 21.44 2.75
N GLN A 178 -11.42 20.40 2.84
CA GLN A 178 -11.47 19.29 1.90
C GLN A 178 -10.10 18.60 1.72
N THR A 179 -9.41 18.36 2.84
CA THR A 179 -8.06 17.78 2.83
C THR A 179 -7.91 16.64 3.82
N LEU A 180 -7.02 15.69 3.51
CA LEU A 180 -6.50 14.78 4.51
C LEU A 180 -5.23 15.37 5.13
N VAL A 181 -5.15 15.35 6.45
CA VAL A 181 -4.04 15.90 7.21
C VAL A 181 -3.34 14.77 7.94
N ARG A 182 -2.06 14.55 7.62
CA ARG A 182 -1.20 13.62 8.33
C ARG A 182 -0.38 14.37 9.37
N THR A 183 -0.47 13.92 10.61
CA THR A 183 0.28 14.47 11.74
C THR A 183 1.48 13.58 12.04
N HIS A 184 2.66 14.19 12.09
CA HIS A 184 3.87 13.57 12.60
C HIS A 184 4.29 14.23 13.90
N ASP A 185 4.40 13.44 14.96
CA ASP A 185 4.99 13.89 16.21
C ASP A 185 6.48 14.15 15.98
N ASP A 186 6.87 15.42 16.01
CA ASP A 186 8.28 15.82 15.98
C ASP A 186 8.78 15.92 17.41
N THR A 187 9.34 14.82 17.92
CA THR A 187 9.87 14.76 19.29
C THR A 187 11.09 15.66 19.50
N LEU A 188 11.73 16.15 18.42
CA LEU A 188 12.89 17.04 18.51
C LEU A 188 12.48 18.51 18.67
N THR A 189 11.41 18.94 18.01
CA THR A 189 10.96 20.34 18.06
C THR A 189 9.73 20.55 18.94
N GLY A 190 9.00 19.49 19.29
CA GLY A 190 7.73 19.56 20.01
C GLY A 190 6.57 20.15 19.19
N VAL A 191 6.81 20.51 17.93
CA VAL A 191 5.80 21.06 17.02
C VAL A 191 5.42 19.99 15.99
N PRO A 192 4.15 19.56 15.93
CA PRO A 192 3.74 18.55 14.97
C PRO A 192 3.98 19.01 13.53
N ARG A 193 4.60 18.14 12.72
CA ARG A 193 4.71 18.39 11.27
C ARG A 193 3.45 17.90 10.60
N LEU A 194 2.79 18.81 9.88
CA LEU A 194 1.58 18.51 9.13
C LEU A 194 1.92 18.32 7.66
N LYS A 195 1.43 17.22 7.08
CA LYS A 195 1.42 17.02 5.63
C LYS A 195 -0.04 16.97 5.19
N THR A 196 -0.41 17.80 4.23
CA THR A 196 -1.78 17.86 3.72
C THR A 196 -1.91 17.17 2.37
N PHE A 197 -3.11 16.70 2.05
CA PHE A 197 -3.45 16.08 0.78
C PHE A 197 -4.84 16.53 0.36
N THR A 198 -4.86 17.46 -0.61
CA THR A 198 -6.10 18.04 -1.14
C THR A 198 -6.91 17.00 -1.90
N LEU A 199 -8.22 16.94 -1.62
CA LEU A 199 -9.16 16.04 -2.27
C LEU A 199 -9.92 16.76 -3.39
N ASP A 200 -10.37 15.99 -4.39
CA ASP A 200 -11.29 16.49 -5.41
C ASP A 200 -12.71 16.54 -4.81
N PRO A 201 -13.59 17.46 -5.28
CA PRO A 201 -14.95 17.56 -4.77
C PRO A 201 -15.72 16.23 -4.92
N PRO A 202 -16.73 15.98 -4.06
CA PRO A 202 -17.55 14.79 -4.17
C PRO A 202 -18.22 14.74 -5.54
N ARG A 203 -18.27 13.56 -6.15
CA ARG A 203 -19.02 13.33 -7.38
C ARG A 203 -20.51 13.45 -7.10
N ASP A 204 -21.24 14.06 -8.03
CA ASP A 204 -22.69 14.08 -7.99
C ASP A 204 -23.22 12.64 -7.97
N SER A 205 -24.18 12.38 -7.08
CA SER A 205 -24.85 11.08 -7.01
C SER A 205 -25.66 10.92 -8.29
N ALA A 206 -25.25 9.98 -9.16
CA ALA A 206 -26.06 9.57 -10.31
C ALA A 206 -27.28 8.76 -9.86
#